data_AF-A0A7W0U2W9-F1
#
_entry.id   AF-A0A7W0U2W9-F1
#
_cell.length_a   1.000
_cell.length_b   1.000
_cell.length_c   1.000
_cell.angle_alpha   90.00
_cell.angle_beta   90.00
_cell.angle_gamma   90.00
#
_symmetry.space_group_name_H-M   'P 1'
#
loop_
_entity.id
_entity.type
_entity.pdbx_description
1 polymer ?
#
loop_
_entity_poly.entity_id
_entity_poly.type
_entity_poly.pdbx_seq_one_letter_code
_entity_poly.pdbx_strand_id
1 'polypeptide(L)'
;MAEPAPTLVADGYDGRFRTFAAVLESPEHGPQLCHGVDESYPPQCGGPDIAGWDWSAVEHESASGTHWGSYVLVGTFGAETFTLTEPAIVDDGSVERPHSEEDQFATPCPEPASGWRPVDPERVTEAAFQAARRVAQAAEGYGGLWIDQRTSGSEMTEESANDPQRFVLNVITTQDVDALHNAIREVWGGSLCVSPTVRDEATLLAVQQQLDRDPGVMGSSPDIWTGQLVVQVFVATAELQETYDQRYGAGTVRLEGLLIPVD
;
A
#
# COMPACT_ATOMS: atom_id res chain seq x y z
N MET A 1 -13.02 -14.33 5.43
CA MET A 1 -12.75 -14.06 4.00
C MET A 1 -12.50 -12.57 3.93
N ALA A 2 -11.36 -12.13 3.38
CA ALA A 2 -11.13 -10.71 3.15
C ALA A 2 -12.24 -10.19 2.23
N GLU A 3 -12.78 -9.01 2.50
CA GLU A 3 -13.72 -8.37 1.57
C GLU A 3 -13.02 -8.09 0.24
N PRO A 4 -13.71 -8.25 -0.91
CA PRO A 4 -13.12 -7.90 -2.19
C PRO A 4 -12.74 -6.42 -2.17
N ALA A 5 -11.61 -6.09 -2.81
CA ALA A 5 -11.18 -4.71 -2.92
C ALA A 5 -12.31 -3.88 -3.55
N PRO A 6 -12.56 -2.64 -3.08
CA PRO A 6 -13.65 -1.80 -3.59
C PRO A 6 -13.50 -1.44 -5.08
N THR A 7 -12.35 -1.75 -5.67
CA THR A 7 -12.00 -1.48 -7.07
C THR A 7 -12.14 -2.71 -7.99
N LEU A 8 -12.53 -3.87 -7.45
CA LEU A 8 -12.73 -5.09 -8.24
C LEU A 8 -14.06 -5.02 -9.02
N VAL A 9 -13.99 -5.18 -10.34
CA VAL A 9 -15.17 -5.21 -11.22
C VAL A 9 -15.39 -6.58 -11.85
N ALA A 10 -16.62 -6.82 -12.29
CA ALA A 10 -16.95 -8.00 -13.08
C ALA A 10 -16.28 -7.95 -14.46
N ASP A 11 -16.15 -9.11 -15.09
CA ASP A 11 -15.54 -9.21 -16.42
C ASP A 11 -16.40 -8.50 -17.46
N GLY A 12 -15.73 -7.74 -18.33
CA GLY A 12 -16.41 -6.94 -19.34
C GLY A 12 -17.19 -5.74 -18.79
N TYR A 13 -16.91 -5.28 -17.56
CA TYR A 13 -17.48 -4.06 -17.02
C TYR A 13 -17.30 -2.88 -18.00
N ASP A 14 -18.41 -2.27 -18.40
CA ASP A 14 -18.51 -1.20 -19.39
C ASP A 14 -18.99 0.13 -18.77
N GLY A 15 -19.13 0.17 -17.44
CA GLY A 15 -19.50 1.36 -16.69
C GLY A 15 -18.37 2.37 -16.61
N ARG A 16 -18.64 3.47 -15.91
CA ARG A 16 -17.67 4.54 -15.72
C ARG A 16 -16.75 4.23 -14.54
N PHE A 17 -15.58 4.85 -14.61
CA PHE A 17 -14.57 4.85 -13.58
C PHE A 17 -14.23 6.28 -13.17
N ARG A 18 -13.83 6.41 -11.91
CA ARG A 18 -13.13 7.58 -11.38
C ARG A 18 -11.69 7.22 -11.10
N THR A 19 -10.79 8.15 -11.37
CA THR A 19 -9.38 7.99 -11.02
C THR A 19 -8.79 9.31 -10.57
N PHE A 20 -7.73 9.21 -9.77
CA PHE A 20 -6.94 10.32 -9.27
C PHE A 20 -5.52 10.10 -9.78
N ALA A 21 -5.11 10.87 -10.77
CA ALA A 21 -3.88 10.58 -11.48
C ALA A 21 -3.21 11.85 -11.98
N ALA A 22 -1.89 11.76 -12.17
CA ALA A 22 -1.21 12.73 -12.99
C ALA A 22 -1.59 12.51 -14.47
N VAL A 23 -1.71 13.60 -15.22
CA VAL A 23 -1.81 13.58 -16.67
C VAL A 23 -0.59 14.29 -17.22
N LEU A 24 0.01 13.71 -18.26
CA LEU A 24 1.19 14.27 -18.90
C LEU A 24 1.10 14.13 -20.42
N GLU A 25 1.46 15.20 -21.13
CA GLU A 25 1.63 15.23 -22.57
C GLU A 25 3.03 15.75 -22.88
N SER A 26 3.74 15.11 -23.81
CA SER A 26 5.09 15.52 -24.23
C SER A 26 5.16 15.64 -25.76
N PRO A 27 6.26 16.15 -26.34
CA PRO A 27 6.41 16.15 -27.80
C PRO A 27 6.39 14.74 -28.44
N GLU A 28 6.54 13.69 -27.64
CA GLU A 28 6.64 12.29 -28.10
C GLU A 28 5.30 11.56 -28.05
N HIS A 29 4.36 11.99 -27.20
CA HIS A 29 3.06 11.36 -27.03
C HIS A 29 1.98 12.37 -26.61
N GLY A 30 0.72 12.05 -26.93
CA GLY A 30 -0.44 12.83 -26.48
C GLY A 30 -0.64 12.77 -24.95
N PRO A 31 -1.76 13.28 -24.43
CA PRO A 31 -2.04 13.26 -23.00
C PRO A 31 -2.29 11.82 -22.54
N GLN A 32 -1.54 11.40 -21.52
CA GLN A 32 -1.59 10.05 -20.97
C GLN A 32 -1.89 10.05 -19.48
N LEU A 33 -2.60 9.01 -19.03
CA LEU A 33 -2.92 8.75 -17.64
C LEU A 33 -1.71 8.13 -16.94
N CYS A 34 -0.98 8.91 -16.16
CA CYS A 34 0.22 8.45 -15.47
C CYS A 34 -0.14 7.58 -14.25
N HIS A 35 0.45 6.39 -14.16
CA HIS A 35 0.43 5.59 -12.93
C HIS A 35 1.40 6.12 -11.86
N GLY A 36 2.53 6.67 -12.30
CA GLY A 36 3.55 7.27 -11.45
C GLY A 36 4.31 8.32 -12.26
N VAL A 37 5.00 9.22 -11.56
CA VAL A 37 5.73 10.33 -12.19
C VAL A 37 7.17 10.30 -11.73
N ASP A 38 8.11 10.38 -12.67
CA ASP A 38 9.53 10.41 -12.36
C ASP A 38 9.95 11.77 -11.76
N GLU A 39 10.92 11.74 -10.84
CA GLU A 39 11.49 12.93 -10.20
C GLU A 39 12.43 13.70 -11.15
N SER A 40 11.87 14.26 -12.23
CA SER A 40 12.59 15.06 -13.24
C SER A 40 11.83 16.35 -13.60
N TYR A 41 12.51 17.27 -14.31
CA TYR A 41 11.89 18.50 -14.81
C TYR A 41 12.24 18.75 -16.30
N PRO A 42 11.29 18.60 -17.25
CA PRO A 42 9.91 18.17 -17.02
C PRO A 42 9.82 16.74 -16.48
N PRO A 43 8.75 16.39 -15.74
CA PRO A 43 8.51 15.03 -15.30
C PRO A 43 8.37 14.10 -16.49
N GLN A 44 8.53 12.80 -16.26
CA GLN A 44 8.27 11.76 -17.25
C GLN A 44 7.26 10.77 -16.65
N CYS A 45 6.36 10.28 -17.50
CA CYS A 45 5.46 9.20 -17.17
C CYS A 45 5.02 8.49 -18.44
N GLY A 46 4.38 7.33 -18.29
CA GLY A 46 3.63 6.71 -19.36
C GLY A 46 2.36 6.06 -18.83
N GLY A 47 1.42 5.81 -19.73
CA GLY A 47 0.20 5.09 -19.44
C GLY A 47 -0.81 5.17 -20.59
N PRO A 48 -2.07 4.76 -20.34
CA PRO A 48 -3.13 4.80 -21.33
C PRO A 48 -3.35 6.22 -21.89
N ASP A 49 -3.65 6.29 -23.19
CA ASP A 49 -4.00 7.55 -23.83
C ASP A 49 -5.33 8.08 -23.26
N ILE A 50 -5.47 9.41 -23.19
CA ILE A 50 -6.69 10.06 -22.73
C ILE A 50 -7.42 10.68 -23.92
N ALA A 51 -8.61 10.15 -24.22
CA ALA A 51 -9.50 10.72 -25.23
C ALA A 51 -10.38 11.81 -24.60
N GLY A 52 -10.51 12.93 -25.31
CA GLY A 52 -11.31 14.08 -24.88
C GLY A 52 -10.58 15.07 -23.97
N TRP A 53 -9.26 14.95 -23.84
CA TRP A 53 -8.43 15.86 -23.06
C TRP A 53 -8.28 17.24 -23.70
N ASP A 54 -8.26 18.30 -22.89
CA ASP A 54 -8.04 19.68 -23.31
C ASP A 54 -7.28 20.49 -22.24
N TRP A 55 -6.00 20.76 -22.48
CA TRP A 55 -5.15 21.56 -21.58
C TRP A 55 -5.62 22.99 -21.38
N SER A 56 -6.45 23.54 -22.28
CA SER A 56 -6.98 24.90 -22.11
C SER A 56 -8.12 24.98 -21.10
N ALA A 57 -8.69 23.83 -20.71
CA ALA A 57 -9.79 23.74 -19.77
C ALA A 57 -9.36 23.55 -18.31
N VAL A 58 -8.05 23.34 -18.05
CA VAL A 58 -7.52 23.04 -16.72
C VAL A 58 -6.23 23.80 -16.41
N GLU A 59 -6.01 24.08 -15.12
CA GLU A 59 -4.70 24.54 -14.66
C GLU A 59 -3.66 23.42 -14.81
N HIS A 60 -2.45 23.79 -15.23
CA HIS A 60 -1.36 22.85 -15.49
C HIS A 60 -0.01 23.55 -15.44
N GLU A 61 1.05 22.76 -15.28
CA GLU A 61 2.43 23.19 -15.46
C GLU A 61 2.92 22.86 -16.88
N SER A 62 3.93 23.60 -17.34
CA SER A 62 4.57 23.29 -18.61
C SER A 62 6.05 23.68 -18.65
N ALA A 63 6.85 22.84 -19.32
CA ALA A 63 8.25 23.08 -19.60
C ALA A 63 8.70 22.26 -20.81
N SER A 64 9.56 22.82 -21.66
CA SER A 64 10.16 22.11 -22.80
C SER A 64 9.16 21.39 -23.73
N GLY A 65 7.95 21.95 -23.89
CA GLY A 65 6.87 21.35 -24.70
C GLY A 65 6.16 20.18 -24.02
N THR A 66 6.41 19.93 -22.74
CA THR A 66 5.68 18.98 -21.89
C THR A 66 4.68 19.75 -21.03
N HIS A 67 3.46 19.22 -20.90
CA HIS A 67 2.39 19.71 -20.04
C HIS A 67 2.05 18.64 -19.00
N TRP A 68 1.84 19.02 -17.74
CA TRP A 68 1.43 18.06 -16.71
C TRP A 68 0.62 18.70 -15.59
N GLY A 69 -0.11 17.86 -14.85
CA GLY A 69 -0.84 18.22 -13.64
C GLY A 69 -1.46 16.99 -12.97
N SER A 70 -2.09 17.17 -11.81
CA SER A 70 -2.82 16.12 -11.10
C SER A 70 -4.32 16.38 -11.15
N TYR A 71 -5.10 15.35 -11.44
CA TYR A 71 -6.51 15.49 -11.76
C TYR A 71 -7.38 14.37 -11.20
N VAL A 72 -8.64 14.73 -10.94
CA VAL A 72 -9.74 13.78 -10.77
C VAL A 72 -10.46 13.65 -12.09
N LEU A 73 -10.49 12.43 -12.64
CA LEU A 73 -11.06 12.13 -13.94
C LEU A 73 -12.21 11.15 -13.81
N VAL A 74 -13.26 11.35 -14.61
CA VAL A 74 -14.37 10.40 -14.75
C VAL A 74 -14.56 10.05 -16.22
N GLY A 75 -14.59 8.77 -16.53
CA GLY A 75 -14.56 8.29 -17.90
C GLY A 75 -14.87 6.81 -18.03
N THR A 76 -14.80 6.32 -19.26
CA THR A 76 -14.85 4.88 -19.58
C THR A 76 -13.46 4.41 -19.98
N PHE A 77 -13.16 3.14 -19.73
CA PHE A 77 -11.87 2.56 -20.08
C PHE A 77 -12.01 1.47 -21.13
N GLY A 78 -11.36 1.65 -22.27
CA GLY A 78 -11.20 0.63 -23.30
C GLY A 78 -9.97 -0.24 -23.03
N ALA A 79 -9.39 -0.82 -24.09
CA ALA A 79 -8.19 -1.65 -23.95
C ALA A 79 -6.96 -0.84 -23.49
N GLU A 80 -6.73 0.34 -24.10
CA GLU A 80 -5.54 1.17 -23.85
C GLU A 80 -5.86 2.67 -23.82
N THR A 81 -7.14 3.04 -23.70
CA THR A 81 -7.58 4.43 -23.77
C THR A 81 -8.63 4.72 -22.70
N PHE A 82 -8.40 5.77 -21.91
CA PHE A 82 -9.37 6.33 -21.00
C PHE A 82 -10.12 7.46 -21.70
N THR A 83 -11.43 7.32 -21.88
CA THR A 83 -12.27 8.33 -22.55
C THR A 83 -13.02 9.14 -21.51
N LEU A 84 -12.74 10.44 -21.43
CA LEU A 84 -13.44 11.35 -20.52
C LEU A 84 -14.93 11.39 -20.83
N THR A 85 -15.75 11.24 -19.79
CA THR A 85 -17.21 11.43 -19.86
C THR A 85 -17.67 12.68 -19.12
N GLU A 86 -16.80 13.25 -18.29
CA GLU A 86 -17.03 14.48 -17.54
C GLU A 86 -15.79 15.40 -17.69
N PRO A 87 -15.93 16.72 -17.48
CA PRO A 87 -14.79 17.62 -17.43
C PRO A 87 -13.78 17.19 -16.35
N ALA A 88 -12.49 17.28 -16.67
CA ALA A 88 -11.42 17.03 -15.70
C ALA A 88 -11.44 18.09 -14.59
N ILE A 89 -11.15 17.67 -13.36
CA ILE A 89 -11.07 18.55 -12.19
C ILE A 89 -9.63 18.52 -11.67
N VAL A 90 -9.05 19.68 -11.37
CA VAL A 90 -7.74 19.76 -10.71
C VAL A 90 -7.83 19.07 -9.35
N ASP A 91 -6.90 18.16 -9.09
CA ASP A 91 -6.82 17.51 -7.78
C ASP A 91 -6.03 18.39 -6.80
N ASP A 92 -6.78 19.21 -6.04
CA ASP A 92 -6.28 20.04 -4.95
C ASP A 92 -6.40 19.37 -3.57
N GLY A 93 -6.75 18.07 -3.55
CA GLY A 93 -6.99 17.30 -2.33
C GLY A 93 -8.37 17.54 -1.67
N SER A 94 -9.27 18.31 -2.30
CA SER A 94 -10.62 18.53 -1.78
C SER A 94 -11.58 17.36 -2.00
N VAL A 95 -11.28 16.49 -2.97
CA VAL A 95 -12.09 15.30 -3.26
C VAL A 95 -11.66 14.17 -2.33
N GLU A 96 -12.61 13.66 -1.55
CA GLU A 96 -12.38 12.53 -0.66
C GLU A 96 -11.93 11.31 -1.45
N ARG A 97 -10.78 10.77 -1.05
CA ARG A 97 -10.24 9.52 -1.56
C ARG A 97 -10.72 8.40 -0.63
N PRO A 98 -11.00 7.19 -1.14
CA PRO A 98 -11.15 6.04 -0.28
C PRO A 98 -9.90 5.94 0.61
N HIS A 99 -10.08 6.15 1.91
CA HIS A 99 -8.96 6.14 2.86
C HIS A 99 -8.32 4.74 2.89
N SER A 100 -6.99 4.69 2.88
CA SER A 100 -6.25 3.54 3.39
C SER A 100 -6.41 3.54 4.92
N GLU A 101 -6.85 2.41 5.47
CA GLU A 101 -7.37 2.29 6.83
C GLU A 101 -6.37 2.76 7.92
N GLU A 102 -6.70 3.84 8.63
CA GLU A 102 -5.91 4.37 9.78
C GLU A 102 -5.74 3.34 10.93
N ASP A 103 -6.51 2.26 10.91
CA ASP A 103 -6.45 1.17 11.89
C ASP A 103 -5.36 0.14 11.61
N GLN A 104 -4.69 0.19 10.45
CA GLN A 104 -3.70 -0.82 10.07
C GLN A 104 -2.56 -0.97 11.08
N PHE A 105 -2.15 0.09 11.79
CA PHE A 105 -1.04 0.04 12.74
C PHE A 105 -1.40 -0.47 14.15
N ALA A 106 -2.59 -1.02 14.36
CA ALA A 106 -3.07 -1.35 15.70
C ALA A 106 -2.32 -2.57 16.25
N THR A 107 -2.00 -2.52 17.54
CA THR A 107 -1.48 -3.68 18.26
C THR A 107 -2.58 -4.76 18.39
N PRO A 108 -2.43 -5.96 17.79
CA PRO A 108 -3.48 -6.98 17.76
C PRO A 108 -3.55 -7.78 19.07
N CYS A 109 -2.47 -7.77 19.87
CA CYS A 109 -2.49 -8.41 21.17
C CYS A 109 -3.40 -7.64 22.14
N PRO A 110 -4.14 -8.34 23.02
CA PRO A 110 -4.84 -7.67 24.11
C PRO A 110 -3.85 -6.92 25.00
N GLU A 111 -4.25 -5.76 25.52
CA GLU A 111 -3.41 -4.99 26.42
C GLU A 111 -3.12 -5.79 27.71
N PRO A 112 -1.84 -5.89 28.14
CA PRO A 112 -1.48 -6.52 29.39
C PRO A 112 -2.13 -5.82 30.60
N ALA A 113 -2.34 -6.55 31.71
CA ALA A 113 -2.90 -5.96 32.93
C ALA A 113 -2.07 -4.80 33.52
N SER A 114 -0.76 -4.77 33.25
CA SER A 114 0.15 -3.68 33.61
C SER A 114 0.11 -2.48 32.65
N GLY A 115 -0.70 -2.58 31.59
CA GLY A 115 -0.63 -1.74 30.40
C GLY A 115 0.57 -2.06 29.51
N TRP A 116 0.61 -1.41 28.34
CA TRP A 116 1.77 -1.42 27.44
C TRP A 116 2.92 -0.59 28.01
N ARG A 117 3.75 -1.20 28.87
CA ARG A 117 4.91 -0.55 29.49
C ARG A 117 6.18 -1.42 29.39
N PRO A 118 7.37 -0.79 29.33
CA PRO A 118 8.63 -1.51 29.46
C PRO A 118 8.68 -2.44 30.68
N VAL A 119 9.11 -3.69 30.45
CA VAL A 119 9.37 -4.69 31.49
C VAL A 119 10.82 -4.63 31.99
N ASP A 120 11.73 -4.12 31.16
CA ASP A 120 13.15 -3.90 31.49
C ASP A 120 13.64 -2.59 30.83
N PRO A 121 13.48 -1.43 31.49
CA PRO A 121 13.81 -0.12 30.91
C PRO A 121 15.26 0.03 30.45
N GLU A 122 16.21 -0.71 31.03
CA GLU A 122 17.62 -0.67 30.63
C GLU A 122 17.85 -1.30 29.24
N ARG A 123 16.94 -2.18 28.81
CA ARG A 123 16.91 -2.81 27.48
C ARG A 123 15.89 -2.17 26.55
N VAL A 124 15.55 -0.90 26.77
CA VAL A 124 14.70 -0.09 25.89
C VAL A 124 15.52 1.04 25.30
N THR A 125 16.40 0.67 24.38
CA THR A 125 17.30 1.57 23.65
C THR A 125 17.17 1.30 22.17
N GLU A 126 17.62 2.25 21.33
CA GLU A 126 17.67 2.05 19.88
C GLU A 126 18.51 0.80 19.51
N ALA A 127 19.62 0.58 20.20
CA ALA A 127 20.46 -0.61 19.97
C ALA A 127 19.71 -1.92 20.29
N ALA A 128 18.93 -1.94 21.37
CA ALA A 128 18.09 -3.07 21.74
C ALA A 128 16.95 -3.29 20.74
N PHE A 129 16.32 -2.22 20.26
CA PHE A 129 15.29 -2.28 19.22
C PHE A 129 15.85 -2.87 17.92
N GLN A 130 17.01 -2.41 17.47
CA GLN A 130 17.67 -2.96 16.28
C GLN A 130 18.10 -4.43 16.47
N ALA A 131 18.48 -4.83 17.69
CA ALA A 131 18.74 -6.23 18.01
C ALA A 131 17.46 -7.08 17.94
N ALA A 132 16.36 -6.59 18.51
CA ALA A 132 15.04 -7.21 18.46
C ALA A 132 14.57 -7.44 17.01
N ARG A 133 14.72 -6.42 16.14
CA ARG A 133 14.42 -6.53 14.71
C ARG A 133 15.22 -7.63 14.03
N ARG A 134 16.54 -7.71 14.29
CA ARG A 134 17.38 -8.77 13.72
C ARG A 134 16.97 -10.16 14.20
N VAL A 135 16.62 -10.32 15.47
CA VAL A 135 16.13 -11.59 16.02
C VAL A 135 14.82 -11.99 15.33
N ALA A 136 13.87 -11.06 15.20
CA ALA A 136 12.61 -11.30 14.52
C ALA A 136 12.80 -11.68 13.04
N GLN A 137 13.57 -10.89 12.28
CA GLN A 137 13.79 -11.09 10.85
C GLN A 137 14.57 -12.38 10.51
N ALA A 138 15.39 -12.87 11.44
CA ALA A 138 16.13 -14.12 11.26
C ALA A 138 15.29 -15.37 11.62
N ALA A 139 14.13 -15.19 12.25
CA ALA A 139 13.27 -16.30 12.64
C ALA A 139 12.60 -16.94 11.42
N GLU A 140 12.48 -18.27 11.44
CA GLU A 140 11.68 -19.00 10.46
C GLU A 140 10.22 -18.54 10.55
N GLY A 141 9.60 -18.33 9.39
CA GLY A 141 8.22 -17.84 9.30
C GLY A 141 8.01 -16.41 9.81
N TYR A 142 9.04 -15.56 9.80
CA TYR A 142 8.89 -14.12 10.02
C TYR A 142 7.91 -13.52 9.00
N GLY A 143 6.84 -12.88 9.49
CA GLY A 143 5.78 -12.32 8.67
C GLY A 143 5.80 -10.80 8.51
N GLY A 144 6.52 -10.08 9.37
CA GLY A 144 6.54 -8.62 9.38
C GLY A 144 6.70 -8.03 10.79
N LEU A 145 6.95 -6.71 10.82
CA LEU A 145 7.19 -5.95 12.04
C LEU A 145 6.77 -4.50 11.86
N TRP A 146 6.13 -3.92 12.89
CA TRP A 146 5.80 -2.49 12.95
C TRP A 146 5.85 -1.99 14.40
N ILE A 147 5.67 -0.68 14.56
CA ILE A 147 5.54 -0.03 15.87
C ILE A 147 4.19 0.67 16.00
N ASP A 148 3.58 0.54 17.16
CA ASP A 148 2.34 1.24 17.51
C ASP A 148 2.62 2.26 18.64
N GLN A 149 2.52 3.54 18.31
CA GLN A 149 2.80 4.67 19.23
C GLN A 149 1.52 5.25 19.85
N ARG A 150 0.34 4.82 19.40
CA ARG A 150 -0.96 5.35 19.85
C ARG A 150 -1.28 4.93 21.28
N THR A 151 -0.73 3.81 21.72
CA THR A 151 -0.90 3.31 23.09
C THR A 151 -0.17 4.17 24.14
N SER A 152 0.68 5.12 23.72
CA SER A 152 1.46 5.96 24.64
C SER A 152 0.65 7.04 25.38
N GLY A 153 -0.61 7.31 24.95
CA GLY A 153 -1.54 8.23 25.62
C GLY A 153 -1.06 9.68 25.76
N SER A 154 0.07 10.04 25.15
CA SER A 154 0.70 11.34 25.23
C SER A 154 0.56 12.07 23.88
N GLU A 155 0.61 13.41 23.88
CA GLU A 155 0.87 14.13 22.62
C GLU A 155 2.23 13.69 22.05
N MET A 156 2.22 13.37 20.75
CA MET A 156 3.40 12.97 20.00
C MET A 156 4.08 14.23 19.46
N THR A 157 5.31 14.48 19.88
CA THR A 157 6.20 15.50 19.30
C THR A 157 7.23 14.84 18.38
N GLU A 158 7.84 15.60 17.47
CA GLU A 158 8.94 15.10 16.63
C GLU A 158 10.08 14.49 17.45
N GLU A 159 10.39 15.05 18.62
CA GLU A 159 11.44 14.56 19.52
C GLU A 159 11.08 13.24 20.21
N SER A 160 9.79 13.00 20.45
CA SER A 160 9.29 11.76 21.05
C SER A 160 8.86 10.70 20.04
N ALA A 161 8.83 11.05 18.75
CA ALA A 161 8.47 10.14 17.69
C ALA A 161 9.48 8.98 17.65
N ASN A 162 8.97 7.76 17.59
CA ASN A 162 9.77 6.53 17.60
C ASN A 162 10.61 6.33 18.87
N ASP A 163 10.29 6.99 19.99
CA ASP A 163 10.91 6.71 21.28
C ASP A 163 10.69 5.23 21.67
N PRO A 164 11.76 4.42 21.80
CA PRO A 164 11.70 3.03 22.23
C PRO A 164 10.86 2.78 23.49
N GLN A 165 10.77 3.77 24.38
CA GLN A 165 10.01 3.68 25.63
C GLN A 165 8.50 3.86 25.45
N ARG A 166 8.06 4.33 24.29
CA ARG A 166 6.70 4.82 24.06
C ARG A 166 5.98 4.13 22.89
N PHE A 167 6.50 3.02 22.39
CA PHE A 167 5.80 2.20 21.40
C PHE A 167 5.65 0.74 21.83
N VAL A 168 4.66 0.07 21.24
CA VAL A 168 4.59 -1.39 21.21
C VAL A 168 5.32 -1.89 19.97
N LEU A 169 6.32 -2.73 20.17
CA LEU A 169 6.93 -3.48 19.08
C LEU A 169 6.00 -4.62 18.72
N ASN A 170 5.55 -4.67 17.48
CA ASN A 170 4.70 -5.74 17.02
C ASN A 170 5.43 -6.59 15.99
N VAL A 171 5.31 -7.92 16.13
CA VAL A 171 5.89 -8.89 15.21
C VAL A 171 4.85 -9.95 14.90
N ILE A 172 4.79 -10.38 13.64
CA ILE A 172 3.91 -11.47 13.22
C ILE A 172 4.70 -12.66 12.71
N THR A 173 4.17 -13.87 12.93
CA THR A 173 4.81 -15.11 12.46
C THR A 173 3.81 -16.18 12.04
N THR A 174 4.21 -17.03 11.10
CA THR A 174 3.47 -18.25 10.73
C THR A 174 3.82 -19.45 11.63
N GLN A 175 4.81 -19.30 12.51
CA GLN A 175 5.35 -20.35 13.38
C GLN A 175 4.88 -20.17 14.83
N ASP A 176 5.62 -20.75 15.78
CA ASP A 176 5.34 -20.67 17.20
C ASP A 176 5.53 -19.24 17.75
N VAL A 177 4.40 -18.60 18.07
CA VAL A 177 4.32 -17.25 18.63
C VAL A 177 5.05 -17.14 19.97
N ASP A 178 4.92 -18.13 20.85
CA ASP A 178 5.54 -18.09 22.19
C ASP A 178 7.05 -18.22 22.08
N ALA A 179 7.53 -19.10 21.20
CA ALA A 179 8.96 -19.25 20.94
C ALA A 179 9.59 -17.95 20.42
N LEU A 180 8.96 -17.29 19.45
CA LEU A 180 9.44 -16.02 18.90
C LEU A 180 9.35 -14.88 19.94
N HIS A 181 8.25 -14.80 20.68
CA HIS A 181 8.11 -13.83 21.77
C HIS A 181 9.24 -13.96 22.78
N ASN A 182 9.54 -15.18 23.24
CA ASN A 182 10.62 -15.42 24.19
C ASN A 182 12.00 -15.06 23.60
N ALA A 183 12.28 -15.43 22.36
CA ALA A 183 13.55 -15.11 21.69
C ALA A 183 13.78 -13.60 21.58
N ILE A 184 12.77 -12.82 21.18
CA ILE A 184 12.87 -11.36 21.11
C ILE A 184 13.05 -10.77 22.52
N ARG A 185 12.38 -11.36 23.52
CA ARG A 185 12.43 -10.89 24.91
C ARG A 185 13.82 -10.99 25.55
N GLU A 186 14.71 -11.84 25.05
CA GLU A 186 16.09 -11.92 25.52
C GLU A 186 16.88 -10.62 25.28
N VAL A 187 16.48 -9.83 24.27
CA VAL A 187 17.16 -8.60 23.86
C VAL A 187 16.31 -7.33 24.01
N TRP A 188 14.99 -7.46 24.13
CA TRP A 188 14.04 -6.34 24.15
C TRP A 188 13.27 -6.20 25.46
N GLY A 189 13.50 -5.10 26.17
CA GLY A 189 12.82 -4.80 27.43
C GLY A 189 11.51 -4.00 27.29
N GLY A 190 11.15 -3.57 26.07
CA GLY A 190 10.01 -2.68 25.84
C GLY A 190 8.68 -3.41 25.70
N SER A 191 7.61 -2.68 25.43
CA SER A 191 6.32 -3.28 25.07
C SER A 191 6.49 -4.12 23.81
N LEU A 192 5.97 -5.36 23.80
CA LEU A 192 6.06 -6.24 22.64
C LEU A 192 4.82 -7.13 22.53
N CYS A 193 4.32 -7.20 21.30
CA CYS A 193 3.27 -8.11 20.87
C CYS A 193 3.84 -9.02 19.79
N VAL A 194 3.68 -10.33 19.97
CA VAL A 194 3.89 -11.31 18.89
C VAL A 194 2.56 -11.96 18.60
N SER A 195 2.17 -12.03 17.33
CA SER A 195 0.87 -12.53 16.90
C SER A 195 0.98 -13.43 15.66
N PRO A 196 0.00 -14.30 15.40
CA PRO A 196 0.06 -15.17 14.24
C PRO A 196 -0.27 -14.41 12.95
N THR A 197 0.28 -14.87 11.83
CA THR A 197 -0.16 -14.50 10.48
C THR A 197 -0.33 -15.74 9.60
N VAL A 198 -1.05 -15.59 8.50
CA VAL A 198 -1.32 -16.67 7.54
C VAL A 198 -0.15 -16.92 6.58
N ARG A 199 0.71 -15.93 6.34
CA ARG A 199 1.83 -16.01 5.39
C ARG A 199 3.05 -15.28 5.91
N ASP A 200 4.23 -15.84 5.63
CA ASP A 200 5.49 -15.19 5.95
C ASP A 200 5.92 -14.21 4.85
N GLU A 201 6.81 -13.29 5.23
CA GLU A 201 7.29 -12.22 4.35
C GLU A 201 8.05 -12.79 3.14
N ALA A 202 8.85 -13.83 3.37
CA ALA A 202 9.61 -14.50 2.32
C ALA A 202 8.70 -15.06 1.20
N THR A 203 7.56 -15.64 1.58
CA THR A 203 6.55 -16.12 0.62
C THR A 203 5.97 -14.96 -0.18
N LEU A 204 5.57 -13.86 0.46
CA LEU A 204 5.00 -12.70 -0.24
C LEU A 204 6.01 -12.05 -1.19
N LEU A 205 7.28 -11.93 -0.78
CA LEU A 205 8.36 -11.40 -1.62
C LEU A 205 8.66 -12.31 -2.83
N ALA A 206 8.57 -13.63 -2.66
CA ALA A 206 8.75 -14.57 -3.76
C ALA A 206 7.61 -14.49 -4.79
N VAL A 207 6.38 -14.25 -4.34
CA VAL A 207 5.23 -14.00 -5.22
C VAL A 207 5.38 -12.64 -5.92
N GLN A 208 5.72 -11.59 -5.18
CA GLN A 208 5.96 -10.25 -5.68
C GLN A 208 6.98 -10.25 -6.83
N GLN A 209 8.14 -10.86 -6.61
CA GLN A 209 9.19 -10.90 -7.63
C GLN A 209 8.71 -11.56 -8.94
N GLN A 210 7.82 -12.55 -8.87
CA GLN A 210 7.26 -13.18 -10.06
C GLN A 210 6.24 -12.28 -10.74
N LEU A 211 5.33 -11.71 -9.95
CA LEU A 211 4.18 -10.95 -10.42
C LEU A 211 4.57 -9.58 -10.97
N ASP A 212 5.61 -8.92 -10.45
CA ASP A 212 6.12 -7.64 -10.96
C ASP A 212 6.56 -7.69 -12.44
N ARG A 213 6.67 -8.89 -13.02
CA ARG A 213 7.00 -9.11 -14.43
C ARG A 213 5.79 -9.42 -15.30
N ASP A 214 4.61 -9.61 -14.71
CA ASP A 214 3.39 -9.90 -15.43
C ASP A 214 2.91 -8.62 -16.15
N PRO A 215 2.47 -8.70 -17.43
CA PRO A 215 1.98 -7.54 -18.16
C PRO A 215 0.78 -6.88 -17.46
N GLY A 216 0.76 -5.55 -17.42
CA GLY A 216 -0.33 -4.77 -16.82
C GLY A 216 -0.21 -4.54 -15.31
N VAL A 217 0.76 -5.17 -14.65
CA VAL A 217 1.11 -4.85 -13.26
C VAL A 217 1.87 -3.54 -13.23
N MET A 218 1.38 -2.60 -12.43
CA MET A 218 1.96 -1.27 -12.30
C MET A 218 2.79 -1.10 -11.02
N GLY A 219 2.46 -1.88 -9.99
CA GLY A 219 3.16 -1.93 -8.73
C GLY A 219 2.62 -3.06 -7.87
N SER A 220 3.40 -3.50 -6.89
CA SER A 220 2.91 -4.43 -5.88
C SER A 220 3.60 -4.16 -4.55
N SER A 221 2.96 -4.55 -3.45
CA SER A 221 3.52 -4.42 -2.11
C SER A 221 2.96 -5.49 -1.17
N PRO A 222 3.78 -6.10 -0.31
CA PRO A 222 3.28 -6.96 0.75
C PRO A 222 2.44 -6.15 1.73
N ASP A 223 1.21 -6.60 1.96
CA ASP A 223 0.36 -6.17 3.06
C ASP A 223 0.48 -7.21 4.18
N ILE A 224 1.40 -6.92 5.11
CA ILE A 224 1.71 -7.80 6.23
C ILE A 224 0.52 -8.00 7.19
N TRP A 225 -0.47 -7.09 7.17
CA TRP A 225 -1.64 -7.13 8.06
C TRP A 225 -2.62 -8.20 7.64
N THR A 226 -2.90 -8.24 6.35
CA THR A 226 -3.81 -9.21 5.75
C THR A 226 -3.07 -10.49 5.34
N GLY A 227 -1.73 -10.45 5.31
CA GLY A 227 -0.89 -11.54 4.81
C GLY A 227 -1.12 -11.77 3.32
N GLN A 228 -1.30 -10.68 2.57
CA GLN A 228 -1.56 -10.67 1.14
C GLN A 228 -0.51 -9.85 0.40
N LEU A 229 -0.32 -10.13 -0.89
CA LEU A 229 0.36 -9.22 -1.80
C LEU A 229 -0.69 -8.33 -2.46
N VAL A 230 -0.62 -7.02 -2.21
CA VAL A 230 -1.44 -6.04 -2.93
C VAL A 230 -0.79 -5.76 -4.27
N VAL A 231 -1.59 -5.78 -5.33
CA VAL A 231 -1.13 -5.63 -6.71
C VAL A 231 -1.95 -4.56 -7.40
N GLN A 232 -1.27 -3.52 -7.87
CA GLN A 232 -1.87 -2.40 -8.55
C GLN A 232 -1.94 -2.66 -10.05
N VAL A 233 -3.14 -2.54 -10.61
CA VAL A 233 -3.46 -2.66 -12.05
C VAL A 233 -4.38 -1.51 -12.47
N PHE A 234 -4.49 -1.18 -13.76
CA PHE A 234 -5.43 -0.12 -14.17
C PHE A 234 -6.87 -0.49 -13.82
N VAL A 235 -7.29 -1.70 -14.21
CA VAL A 235 -8.61 -2.27 -13.88
C VAL A 235 -8.41 -3.62 -13.22
N ALA A 236 -8.91 -3.76 -11.99
CA ALA A 236 -8.96 -5.04 -11.30
C ALA A 236 -10.22 -5.80 -11.73
N THR A 237 -10.07 -6.91 -12.45
CA THR A 237 -11.21 -7.75 -12.90
C THR A 237 -11.30 -9.06 -12.11
N ALA A 238 -12.51 -9.61 -12.03
CA ALA A 238 -12.76 -10.90 -11.41
C ALA A 238 -11.95 -12.04 -12.07
N GLU A 239 -11.84 -12.05 -13.40
CA GLU A 239 -11.03 -13.02 -14.16
C GLU A 239 -9.54 -12.94 -13.80
N LEU A 240 -8.98 -11.73 -13.68
CA LEU A 240 -7.58 -11.56 -13.30
C LEU A 240 -7.35 -11.98 -11.85
N GLN A 241 -8.29 -11.65 -10.96
CA GLN A 241 -8.24 -12.09 -9.56
C GLN A 241 -8.29 -13.62 -9.47
N GLU A 242 -9.20 -14.27 -10.20
CA GLU A 242 -9.29 -15.74 -10.25
C GLU A 242 -7.99 -16.36 -10.80
N THR A 243 -7.41 -15.75 -11.85
CA THR A 243 -6.13 -16.19 -12.42
C THR A 243 -5.02 -16.18 -11.36
N TYR A 244 -4.91 -15.12 -10.56
CA TYR A 244 -3.92 -15.04 -9.49
C TYR A 244 -4.25 -15.95 -8.31
N ASP A 245 -5.52 -16.13 -7.96
CA ASP A 245 -5.94 -17.08 -6.93
C ASP A 245 -5.62 -18.53 -7.32
N GLN A 246 -5.79 -18.90 -8.59
CA GLN A 246 -5.41 -20.22 -9.12
C GLN A 246 -3.88 -20.40 -9.13
N ARG A 247 -3.13 -19.35 -9.50
CA ARG A 247 -1.66 -19.40 -9.64
C ARG A 247 -0.93 -19.39 -8.30
N TYR A 248 -1.37 -18.57 -7.35
CA TYR A 248 -0.67 -18.31 -6.09
C TYR A 248 -1.44 -18.78 -4.84
N GLY A 249 -2.64 -19.34 -5.03
CA GLY A 249 -3.54 -19.74 -3.96
C GLY A 249 -4.49 -18.61 -3.56
N ALA A 250 -5.75 -18.97 -3.28
CA ALA A 250 -6.80 -18.03 -2.96
C ALA A 250 -6.42 -17.09 -1.80
N GLY A 251 -6.60 -15.79 -2.03
CA GLY A 251 -6.31 -14.75 -1.04
C GLY A 251 -4.82 -14.53 -0.78
N THR A 252 -3.92 -15.04 -1.63
CA THR A 252 -2.50 -14.66 -1.63
C THR A 252 -2.30 -13.28 -2.27
N VAL A 253 -3.02 -13.01 -3.36
CA VAL A 253 -2.96 -11.73 -4.08
C VAL A 253 -4.28 -11.00 -3.91
N ARG A 254 -4.22 -9.70 -3.67
CA ARG A 254 -5.37 -8.78 -3.71
C ARG A 254 -5.12 -7.75 -4.80
N LEU A 255 -5.96 -7.74 -5.83
CA LEU A 255 -5.90 -6.71 -6.86
C LEU A 255 -6.49 -5.40 -6.36
N GLU A 256 -5.84 -4.29 -6.71
CA GLU A 256 -6.33 -2.93 -6.53
C GLU A 256 -6.26 -2.18 -7.87
N GLY A 257 -7.43 -1.74 -8.35
CA GLY A 257 -7.55 -0.92 -9.55
C GLY A 257 -7.20 0.54 -9.28
N LEU A 258 -6.40 1.15 -10.16
CA LEU A 258 -6.26 2.62 -10.22
C LEU A 258 -7.57 3.29 -10.65
N LEU A 259 -8.36 2.58 -11.46
CA LEU A 259 -9.69 2.99 -11.89
C LEU A 259 -10.74 2.43 -10.92
N ILE A 260 -11.46 3.34 -10.25
CA ILE A 260 -12.48 3.02 -9.25
C ILE A 260 -13.86 3.05 -9.91
N PRO A 261 -14.66 1.97 -9.88
CA PRO A 261 -16.00 1.98 -10.47
C PRO A 261 -16.91 2.98 -9.74
N VAL A 262 -17.81 3.65 -10.48
CA VAL A 262 -18.72 4.66 -9.91
C VAL A 262 -20.20 4.44 -10.21
N ASP A 263 -20.55 3.35 -10.90
CA ASP A 263 -21.92 2.99 -11.27
C ASP A 263 -22.39 1.69 -10.57
#